data_AF-A0A968X6I1-F1
#
_entry.id   AF-A0A968X6I1-F1
#
_cell.length_a   1.000
_cell.length_b   1.000
_cell.length_c   1.000
_cell.angle_alpha   90.00
_cell.angle_beta   90.00
_cell.angle_gamma   90.00
#
_symmetry.space_group_name_H-M   'P 1'
#
loop_
_entity.id
_entity.type
_entity.pdbx_description
1 polymer ?
#
loop_
_entity_poly.entity_id
_entity_poly.type
_entity_poly.pdbx_seq_one_letter_code
_entity_poly.pdbx_strand_id
1 'polypeptide(L)'
;MAIGYWQSSNSQLPIANSSANPRLRNRIEHAQVLQPSDIARFAAQGVIASMQPIHCTSDYKMVDAYWGGRGRYAYAWRDLLNSGARLALGSDAPVESFDPLVGIHAAVTRQRGDGSPA
;
A
#
# COMPACT_ATOMS: atom_id res chain seq x y z
N MET A 1 59.52 -15.95 -12.62
CA MET A 1 58.33 -16.47 -11.92
C MET A 1 57.18 -15.51 -12.22
N ALA A 2 56.14 -15.99 -12.89
CA ALA A 2 54.84 -15.34 -12.99
C ALA A 2 54.18 -15.34 -11.57
N ILE A 3 53.07 -14.67 -11.24
CA ILE A 3 51.82 -14.44 -11.96
C ILE A 3 51.10 -13.27 -11.21
N GLY A 4 50.51 -12.32 -11.93
CA GLY A 4 49.58 -11.34 -11.34
C GLY A 4 48.16 -11.90 -11.24
N TYR A 5 47.36 -11.42 -10.28
CA TYR A 5 45.91 -11.59 -10.31
C TYR A 5 45.17 -10.33 -9.87
N TRP A 6 44.07 -10.13 -10.58
CA TRP A 6 43.14 -9.01 -10.66
C TRP A 6 41.87 -9.36 -9.83
N GLN A 7 41.10 -8.35 -9.43
CA GLN A 7 39.72 -8.35 -8.88
C GLN A 7 39.52 -8.69 -7.39
N SER A 8 38.53 -8.13 -6.66
CA SER A 8 37.28 -7.50 -7.10
C SER A 8 36.86 -6.32 -6.22
N SER A 9 36.56 -5.19 -6.86
CA SER A 9 35.70 -4.14 -6.33
C SER A 9 34.30 -4.69 -6.12
N ASN A 10 33.88 -4.90 -4.88
CA ASN A 10 32.53 -5.33 -4.56
C ASN A 10 31.56 -4.13 -4.58
N SER A 11 31.40 -3.51 -5.76
CA SER A 11 30.27 -2.64 -6.02
C SER A 11 29.07 -3.54 -6.33
N GLN A 12 28.33 -3.95 -5.30
CA GLN A 12 26.95 -4.38 -5.50
C GLN A 12 26.15 -3.15 -5.94
N LEU A 13 26.15 -2.90 -7.25
CA LEU A 13 25.18 -2.02 -7.88
C LEU A 13 23.79 -2.60 -7.54
N PRO A 14 22.81 -1.78 -7.11
CA PRO A 14 21.49 -2.27 -6.80
C PRO A 14 20.93 -2.97 -8.04
N ILE A 15 20.26 -4.10 -7.83
CA ILE A 15 19.55 -4.84 -8.87
C ILE A 15 18.39 -3.94 -9.37
N ALA A 16 18.72 -2.98 -10.24
CA ALA A 16 17.76 -2.25 -11.02
C ALA A 16 17.31 -3.21 -12.12
N ASN A 17 16.31 -4.04 -11.78
CA ASN A 17 15.59 -4.83 -12.77
C ASN A 17 14.68 -3.86 -13.55
N SER A 18 15.25 -2.91 -14.28
CA SER A 18 14.51 -1.86 -14.99
C SER A 18 14.16 -2.29 -16.41
N SER A 19 13.39 -3.37 -16.54
CA SER A 19 12.61 -3.62 -17.77
C SER A 19 11.31 -2.80 -17.79
N ALA A 20 10.97 -2.13 -16.69
CA ALA A 20 9.78 -1.29 -16.56
C ALA A 20 9.96 0.04 -17.31
N ASN A 21 9.05 0.33 -18.24
CA ASN A 21 8.97 1.63 -18.89
C ASN A 21 8.78 2.74 -17.84
N PRO A 22 9.70 3.72 -17.72
CA PRO A 22 9.66 4.74 -16.68
C PRO A 22 8.44 5.67 -16.77
N ARG A 23 7.69 5.64 -17.88
CA ARG A 23 6.41 6.35 -18.04
C ARG A 23 5.24 5.62 -17.42
N LEU A 24 5.35 4.31 -17.18
CA LEU A 24 4.30 3.50 -16.57
C LEU A 24 4.45 3.54 -15.05
N ARG A 25 3.35 3.84 -14.36
CA ARG A 25 3.28 3.88 -12.90
C ARG A 25 2.57 2.62 -12.42
N ASN A 26 3.35 1.64 -11.96
CA ASN A 26 2.81 0.42 -11.39
C ASN A 26 2.04 0.76 -10.11
N ARG A 27 0.87 0.13 -9.98
CA ARG A 27 0.00 0.32 -8.82
C ARG A 27 -0.59 -1.02 -8.39
N ILE A 28 -0.80 -1.15 -7.09
CA ILE A 28 -1.57 -2.25 -6.51
C ILE A 28 -2.88 -1.64 -6.02
N GLU A 29 -3.98 -2.15 -6.56
CA GLU A 29 -5.34 -1.75 -6.17
C GLU A 29 -5.74 -2.38 -4.85
N HIS A 30 -6.54 -1.64 -4.09
CA HIS A 30 -7.00 -1.90 -2.73
C HIS A 30 -5.89 -1.90 -1.69
N ALA A 31 -4.83 -2.69 -1.91
CA ALA A 31 -3.76 -2.96 -0.93
C ALA A 31 -4.35 -3.20 0.48
N GLN A 32 -5.46 -3.94 0.53
CA GLN A 32 -6.40 -3.90 1.65
C GLN A 32 -5.83 -4.49 2.93
N VAL A 33 -4.98 -5.51 2.82
CA VAL A 33 -4.23 -6.12 3.92
C VAL A 33 -2.78 -6.29 3.50
N LEU A 34 -1.85 -5.78 4.30
CA LEU A 34 -0.42 -5.87 4.03
C LEU A 34 0.31 -6.44 5.23
N GLN A 35 1.20 -7.41 5.05
CA GLN A 35 2.12 -7.74 6.13
C GLN A 35 3.03 -6.54 6.40
N PRO A 36 3.43 -6.28 7.66
CA PRO A 36 4.34 -5.17 7.97
C PRO A 36 5.63 -5.17 7.15
N SER A 37 6.15 -6.37 6.83
CA SER A 37 7.34 -6.56 5.99
C SER A 37 7.17 -6.09 4.54
N ASP A 38 5.94 -5.99 4.05
CA ASP A 38 5.66 -5.58 2.67
C ASP A 38 5.53 -4.07 2.50
N ILE A 39 5.30 -3.31 3.58
CA ILE A 39 5.04 -1.86 3.53
C ILE A 39 6.24 -1.10 2.94
N ALA A 40 7.47 -1.44 3.34
CA ALA A 40 8.67 -0.79 2.83
C ALA A 40 8.95 -1.11 1.35
N ARG A 41 8.41 -2.22 0.83
CA ARG A 41 8.62 -2.64 -0.57
C ARG A 41 7.92 -1.70 -1.55
N PHE A 42 6.80 -1.08 -1.17
CA PHE A 42 6.11 -0.10 -2.02
C PHE A 42 7.02 1.09 -2.35
N ALA A 43 7.64 1.67 -1.32
CA ALA A 43 8.58 2.78 -1.49
C ALA A 43 9.83 2.34 -2.28
N ALA A 44 10.43 1.21 -1.91
CA ALA A 44 11.64 0.69 -2.55
C ALA A 44 11.44 0.38 -4.04
N GLN A 45 10.24 -0.07 -4.44
CA GLN A 45 9.92 -0.42 -5.83
C GLN A 45 9.20 0.70 -6.59
N GLY A 46 8.89 1.82 -5.94
CA GLY A 46 8.14 2.92 -6.54
C GLY A 46 6.70 2.55 -6.95
N VAL A 47 6.13 1.48 -6.37
CA VAL A 47 4.75 1.05 -6.61
C VAL A 47 3.78 1.94 -5.86
N ILE A 48 2.70 2.36 -6.52
CA ILE A 48 1.64 3.17 -5.90
C ILE A 48 0.66 2.24 -5.18
N ALA A 49 0.38 2.51 -3.91
CA ALA A 49 -0.75 1.90 -3.21
C ALA A 49 -2.02 2.69 -3.56
N SER A 50 -2.89 2.09 -4.36
CA SER A 50 -4.18 2.65 -4.75
C SER A 50 -5.24 2.09 -3.81
N MET A 51 -5.74 2.88 -2.87
CA MET A 51 -6.55 2.41 -1.74
C MET A 51 -7.89 3.13 -1.67
N GLN A 52 -8.90 2.45 -1.12
CA GLN A 52 -10.24 3.01 -0.92
C GLN A 52 -10.54 3.14 0.56
N PRO A 53 -10.43 4.35 1.14
CA PRO A 53 -10.61 4.52 2.57
C PRO A 53 -11.99 4.10 3.09
N ILE A 54 -13.04 4.26 2.27
CA ILE A 54 -14.40 3.89 2.65
C ILE A 54 -14.53 2.40 3.00
N HIS A 55 -13.72 1.51 2.38
CA HIS A 55 -13.68 0.08 2.68
C HIS A 55 -13.40 -0.21 4.16
N CYS A 56 -12.63 0.63 4.86
CA CYS A 56 -12.34 0.40 6.28
C CYS A 56 -13.60 0.50 7.16
N THR A 57 -14.59 1.25 6.70
CA THR A 57 -15.85 1.47 7.42
C THR A 57 -16.99 0.64 6.86
N SER A 58 -16.98 0.27 5.58
CA SER A 58 -18.02 -0.59 5.00
C SER A 58 -17.83 -2.06 5.39
N ASP A 59 -16.58 -2.54 5.36
CA ASP A 59 -16.26 -3.96 5.50
C ASP A 59 -15.88 -4.39 6.93
N TYR A 60 -15.80 -3.49 7.92
CA TYR A 60 -15.24 -3.82 9.25
C TYR A 60 -15.87 -5.07 9.88
N LYS A 61 -17.19 -5.27 9.73
CA LYS A 61 -17.89 -6.48 10.22
C LYS A 61 -17.40 -7.76 9.54
N MET A 62 -17.10 -7.71 8.25
CA MET A 62 -16.54 -8.84 7.50
C MET A 62 -15.11 -9.12 7.95
N VAL A 63 -14.32 -8.08 8.17
CA VAL A 63 -12.95 -8.19 8.68
C VAL A 63 -12.96 -8.87 10.06
N ASP A 64 -13.79 -8.39 10.97
CA ASP A 64 -13.90 -8.94 12.33
C ASP A 64 -14.37 -10.40 12.33
N ALA A 65 -15.34 -10.73 11.47
CA ALA A 65 -15.91 -12.07 11.40
C ALA A 65 -14.97 -13.10 10.74
N TYR A 66 -14.20 -12.70 9.72
CA TYR A 66 -13.56 -13.68 8.82
C TYR A 66 -12.05 -13.58 8.70
N TRP A 67 -11.42 -12.46 9.07
CA TRP A 67 -9.99 -12.25 8.79
C TRP A 67 -9.09 -12.64 9.96
N GLY A 68 -9.66 -12.81 11.15
CA GLY A 68 -8.95 -13.17 12.37
C GLY A 68 -7.80 -12.19 12.65
N GLY A 69 -6.66 -12.70 13.11
CA GLY A 69 -5.49 -11.88 13.44
C GLY A 69 -4.85 -11.11 12.29
N ARG A 70 -5.33 -11.26 11.05
CA ARG A 70 -4.89 -10.45 9.89
C ARG A 70 -5.61 -9.11 9.80
N GLY A 71 -6.80 -8.97 10.40
CA GLY A 71 -7.58 -7.73 10.37
C GLY A 71 -6.82 -6.53 10.92
N ARG A 72 -5.92 -6.75 11.90
CA ARG A 72 -5.03 -5.70 12.46
C ARG A 72 -4.08 -5.06 11.45
N TYR A 73 -3.88 -5.68 10.29
CA TYR A 73 -3.03 -5.18 9.21
C TYR A 73 -3.85 -4.62 8.03
N ALA A 74 -5.17 -4.52 8.18
CA ALA A 74 -6.02 -3.97 7.15
C ALA A 74 -5.91 -2.44 7.09
N TYR A 75 -6.08 -1.88 5.90
CA TYR A 75 -6.25 -0.44 5.70
C TYR A 75 -5.06 0.40 6.19
N ALA A 76 -3.84 -0.05 5.90
CA ALA A 76 -2.57 0.50 6.42
C ALA A 76 -2.04 1.74 5.64
N TRP A 77 -2.92 2.62 5.14
CA TRP A 77 -2.49 3.79 4.34
C TRP A 77 -1.60 4.76 5.13
N ARG A 78 -1.77 4.89 6.45
CA ARG A 78 -0.89 5.72 7.28
C ARG A 78 0.52 5.17 7.30
N ASP A 79 0.69 3.85 7.43
CA ASP A 79 2.01 3.22 7.46
C ASP A 79 2.69 3.27 6.09
N LEU A 80 1.93 3.07 5.00
CA LEU A 80 2.42 3.28 3.64
C LEU A 80 2.86 4.73 3.39
N LEU A 81 2.08 5.72 3.86
CA LEU A 81 2.47 7.13 3.77
C LEU A 81 3.77 7.39 4.54
N ASN A 82 3.88 6.84 5.76
CA ASN A 82 5.05 7.00 6.61
C ASN A 82 6.29 6.28 6.05
N SER A 83 6.13 5.20 5.27
CA SER A 83 7.24 4.51 4.62
C SER A 83 7.80 5.24 3.40
N GLY A 84 7.15 6.32 2.96
CA GLY A 84 7.48 7.05 1.74
C GLY A 84 6.85 6.46 0.47
N ALA A 85 5.94 5.50 0.60
CA ALA A 85 5.18 5.00 -0.54
C ALA A 85 4.25 6.11 -1.10
N ARG A 86 3.98 6.04 -2.40
CA ARG A 86 2.98 6.91 -3.04
C ARG A 86 1.60 6.31 -2.83
N LEU A 87 0.66 7.14 -2.36
CA LEU A 87 -0.75 6.80 -2.26
C LEU A 87 -1.55 7.39 -3.42
N ALA A 88 -2.53 6.63 -3.90
CA ALA A 88 -3.67 7.14 -4.65
C ALA A 88 -4.94 6.71 -3.91
N LEU A 89 -5.85 7.63 -3.64
CA LEU A 89 -7.10 7.31 -2.94
C LEU A 89 -8.27 7.40 -3.92
N GLY A 90 -9.21 6.46 -3.81
CA GLY A 90 -10.41 6.41 -4.66
C GLY A 90 -11.63 5.84 -3.93
N SER A 91 -12.77 5.82 -4.59
CA SER A 91 -14.01 5.25 -4.03
C SER A 91 -14.20 3.78 -4.37
N ASP A 92 -13.74 3.30 -5.53
CA ASP A 92 -14.22 2.04 -6.14
C ASP A 92 -15.73 2.06 -6.46
N ALA A 93 -16.23 3.23 -6.90
CA ALA A 93 -17.59 3.34 -7.41
C ALA A 93 -17.80 2.42 -8.64
N PRO A 94 -18.97 1.75 -8.77
CA PRO A 94 -20.17 1.94 -7.96
C PRO A 94 -20.30 0.97 -6.77
N VAL A 95 -19.26 0.22 -6.40
CA VAL A 95 -19.30 -0.67 -5.22
C VAL A 95 -19.57 0.16 -3.97
N GLU A 96 -18.92 1.31 -3.89
CA GLU A 96 -19.03 2.27 -2.81
C GLU A 96 -19.52 3.65 -3.30
N SER A 97 -19.83 4.55 -2.37
CA SER A 97 -20.26 5.91 -2.69
C SER A 97 -19.23 6.65 -3.56
N PHE A 98 -19.70 7.29 -4.64
CA PHE A 98 -18.85 8.14 -5.48
C PHE A 98 -18.51 9.49 -4.82
N ASP A 99 -19.17 9.85 -3.72
CA ASP A 99 -18.94 11.10 -3.01
C ASP A 99 -17.54 11.09 -2.34
N PRO A 100 -16.60 11.95 -2.80
CA PRO A 100 -15.25 11.97 -2.23
C PRO A 100 -15.24 12.38 -0.75
N LEU A 101 -16.23 13.11 -0.26
CA LEU A 101 -16.28 13.53 1.14
C LEU A 101 -16.50 12.34 2.08
N VAL A 102 -17.25 11.32 1.65
CA VAL A 102 -17.42 10.09 2.43
C VAL A 102 -16.09 9.33 2.54
N GLY A 103 -15.34 9.25 1.44
CA GLY A 103 -14.00 8.64 1.44
C GLY A 103 -13.00 9.42 2.30
N ILE A 104 -13.00 10.76 2.22
CA ILE A 104 -12.14 11.61 3.07
C ILE A 104 -12.49 11.44 4.55
N HIS A 105 -13.79 11.44 4.89
CA HIS A 105 -14.24 11.20 6.25
C HIS A 105 -13.71 9.86 6.78
N ALA A 106 -13.94 8.76 6.05
CA ALA A 106 -13.44 7.45 6.41
C ALA A 106 -11.90 7.39 6.56
N ALA A 107 -11.14 8.08 5.70
CA ALA A 107 -9.68 8.13 5.77
C ALA A 107 -9.15 8.77 7.06
N VAL A 108 -9.88 9.76 7.58
CA VAL A 108 -9.48 10.58 8.74
C VAL A 108 -10.03 10.01 10.04
N THR A 109 -11.32 9.68 10.08
CA THR A 109 -12.03 9.29 11.31
C THR A 109 -12.09 7.78 11.48
N ARG A 110 -11.93 7.00 10.40
CA ARG A 110 -12.26 5.57 10.34
C ARG A 110 -13.72 5.28 10.74
N GLN A 111 -14.61 6.25 10.53
CA GLN A 111 -16.03 6.17 10.87
C GLN A 111 -16.91 6.49 9.67
N ARG A 112 -18.13 5.98 9.70
CA ARG A 112 -19.26 6.37 8.85
C ARG A 112 -19.89 7.65 9.43
N GLY A 113 -20.86 8.22 8.70
CA GLY A 113 -21.59 9.41 9.14
C GLY A 113 -22.42 9.21 10.42
N ASP A 114 -22.73 7.98 10.79
CA ASP A 114 -23.40 7.63 12.06
C ASP A 114 -22.42 7.39 13.22
N GLY A 115 -21.11 7.57 13.00
CA GLY A 115 -20.06 7.36 14.00
C GLY A 115 -19.60 5.91 14.15
N SER A 116 -20.14 4.95 13.39
CA SER A 116 -19.67 3.56 13.41
C SER A 116 -18.50 3.32 12.45
N PRO A 117 -17.54 2.42 12.75
CA PRO A 117 -17.29 1.76 14.04
C PRO A 117 -16.78 2.74 15.12
N ALA A 118 -17.15 2.48 16.38
CA ALA A 118 -16.72 3.29 17.54
C ALA A 118 -15.46 2.74 18.20
#